data_AF-A0A853ER87-F1
#
_entry.id   AF-A0A853ER87-F1
#
_cell.length_a   1.000
_cell.length_b   1.000
_cell.length_c   1.000
_cell.angle_alpha   90.00
_cell.angle_beta   90.00
_cell.angle_gamma   90.00
#
_symmetry.space_group_name_H-M   'P 1'
#
loop_
_entity.id
_entity.type
_entity.pdbx_description
1 polymer ?
#
loop_
_entity_poly.entity_id
_entity_poly.type
_entity_poly.pdbx_seq_one_letter_code
_entity_poly.pdbx_strand_id
1 'polypeptide(L)'
;MRPSEAMVLLTKVMTFDNRTLNDSVATSWSQVLADVDFADAEAAVLKHYAASSEWIMPAHIRAGVQRIRAERVRAVLGTAAPVPPPEVPADDVQAYQAWRRAFLAALGDGRPLHDAETVACEAAGIEPVHRELTAHHIPTFPRLERA
;
A
#
# COMPACT_ATOMS: atom_id res chain seq x y z
N MET A 1 -0.47 6.69 -11.69
CA MET A 1 0.56 6.74 -12.74
C MET A 1 0.20 7.68 -13.88
N ARG A 2 1.21 8.18 -14.60
CA ARG A 2 1.07 9.10 -15.75
C ARG A 2 0.80 8.35 -17.06
N PRO A 3 0.33 9.03 -18.14
CA PRO A 3 0.09 8.38 -19.44
C PRO A 3 1.29 7.62 -20.01
N SER A 4 2.51 8.15 -19.86
CA SER A 4 3.72 7.48 -20.32
C SER A 4 3.99 6.17 -19.59
N GLU A 5 3.77 6.13 -18.27
CA GLU A 5 3.89 4.91 -17.44
C GLU A 5 2.79 3.90 -17.80
N ALA A 6 1.57 4.37 -18.02
CA ALA A 6 0.47 3.52 -18.46
C ALA A 6 0.75 2.86 -19.83
N MET A 7 1.38 3.59 -20.76
CA MET A 7 1.80 3.04 -22.05
C MET A 7 2.85 1.93 -21.90
N VAL A 8 3.85 2.14 -21.04
CA VAL A 8 4.87 1.11 -20.74
C VAL A 8 4.22 -0.13 -20.13
N LEU A 9 3.33 0.05 -19.15
CA LEU A 9 2.59 -1.05 -18.53
C LEU A 9 1.75 -1.82 -19.55
N LEU A 10 1.01 -1.10 -20.41
CA LEU A 10 0.20 -1.69 -21.47
C LEU A 10 1.02 -2.45 -22.50
N THR A 11 2.22 -1.96 -22.82
CA THR A 11 3.16 -2.64 -23.74
C THR A 11 3.57 -3.99 -23.18
N LYS A 12 3.81 -4.08 -21.87
CA LYS A 12 4.07 -5.35 -21.17
C LYS A 12 2.84 -6.26 -21.17
N VAL A 13 1.65 -5.71 -20.89
CA VAL A 13 0.41 -6.47 -20.88
C VAL A 13 0.10 -7.07 -22.26
N MET A 14 0.37 -6.32 -23.34
CA MET A 14 0.19 -6.77 -24.72
C MET A 14 1.01 -8.03 -25.05
N THR A 15 2.15 -8.27 -24.41
CA THR A 15 2.93 -9.50 -24.66
C THR A 15 2.23 -10.77 -24.16
N PHE A 16 1.19 -10.63 -23.32
CA PHE A 16 0.40 -11.75 -22.80
C PHE A 16 -0.93 -11.92 -23.53
N ASP A 17 -1.59 -10.81 -23.91
CA ASP A 17 -2.97 -10.85 -24.38
C ASP A 17 -3.19 -10.28 -25.79
N ASN A 18 -2.12 -9.88 -26.49
CA ASN A 18 -2.15 -9.43 -27.88
C ASN A 18 -3.13 -8.26 -28.15
N ARG A 19 -3.45 -7.43 -27.16
CA ARG A 19 -4.29 -6.24 -27.36
C ARG A 19 -3.65 -5.24 -28.33
N THR A 20 -4.48 -4.47 -29.03
CA THR A 20 -4.01 -3.32 -29.81
C THR A 20 -3.86 -2.08 -28.91
N LEU A 21 -2.72 -1.41 -29.01
CA LEU A 21 -2.42 -0.20 -28.25
C LEU A 21 -2.55 1.06 -29.10
N ASN A 22 -3.03 2.13 -28.48
CA ASN A 22 -2.99 3.48 -29.01
C ASN A 22 -2.98 4.47 -27.83
N ASP A 23 -2.75 5.75 -28.13
CA ASP A 23 -2.61 6.79 -27.12
C ASP A 23 -3.89 6.97 -26.27
N SER A 24 -5.08 6.80 -26.86
CA SER A 24 -6.34 6.97 -26.12
C SER A 24 -6.55 5.88 -25.06
N VAL A 25 -6.10 4.65 -25.35
CA VAL A 25 -6.10 3.54 -24.38
C VAL A 25 -5.16 3.84 -23.21
N ALA A 26 -3.94 4.32 -23.51
CA ALA A 26 -2.98 4.68 -22.47
C ALA A 26 -3.49 5.85 -21.60
N THR A 27 -4.07 6.88 -22.21
CA THR A 27 -4.71 7.98 -21.47
C THR A 27 -5.82 7.46 -20.55
N SER A 28 -6.72 6.62 -21.07
CA SER A 28 -7.83 6.06 -20.29
C SER A 28 -7.32 5.23 -19.10
N TRP A 29 -6.30 4.40 -19.32
CA TRP A 29 -5.69 3.59 -18.25
C TRP A 29 -5.00 4.46 -17.21
N SER A 30 -4.30 5.51 -17.62
CA SER A 30 -3.64 6.44 -16.69
C SER A 30 -4.62 7.16 -15.77
N GLN A 31 -5.82 7.48 -16.25
CA GLN A 31 -6.87 8.10 -15.45
C GLN A 31 -7.42 7.13 -14.40
N VAL A 32 -7.67 5.87 -14.78
CA VAL A 32 -8.18 4.85 -13.85
C VAL A 32 -7.13 4.43 -12.82
N LEU A 33 -5.86 4.47 -13.20
CA LEU A 33 -4.71 4.08 -12.37
C LEU A 33 -3.93 5.30 -11.85
N ALA A 34 -4.57 6.47 -11.75
CA ALA A 34 -3.90 7.73 -11.42
C ALA A 34 -3.19 7.68 -10.06
N ASP A 35 -3.80 7.01 -9.08
CA ASP A 35 -3.32 6.82 -7.70
C ASP A 35 -2.40 5.60 -7.52
N VAL A 36 -2.22 4.80 -8.57
CA VAL A 36 -1.44 3.56 -8.51
C VAL A 36 0.02 3.83 -8.88
N ASP A 37 0.93 3.34 -8.05
CA ASP A 37 2.37 3.31 -8.32
C ASP A 37 2.70 2.35 -9.48
N PHE A 38 3.67 2.72 -10.31
CA PHE A 38 4.02 1.96 -11.50
C PHE A 38 4.62 0.59 -11.17
N ALA A 39 5.53 0.51 -10.18
CA ALA A 39 6.17 -0.75 -9.81
C ALA A 39 5.15 -1.74 -9.21
N ASP A 40 4.21 -1.23 -8.42
CA ASP A 40 3.11 -2.03 -7.89
C ASP A 40 2.18 -2.54 -8.99
N ALA A 41 1.87 -1.70 -9.98
CA ALA A 41 1.07 -2.11 -11.11
C ALA A 41 1.75 -3.21 -11.94
N GLU A 42 3.06 -3.09 -12.19
CA GLU A 42 3.83 -4.14 -12.88
C GLU A 42 3.83 -5.46 -12.10
N ALA A 43 4.04 -5.41 -10.78
CA ALA A 43 3.98 -6.58 -9.92
C ALA A 43 2.58 -7.22 -9.93
N ALA A 44 1.53 -6.41 -9.95
CA ALA A 44 0.15 -6.89 -10.06
C ALA A 44 -0.13 -7.58 -11.41
N VAL A 45 0.39 -7.04 -12.52
CA VAL A 45 0.28 -7.67 -13.86
C VAL A 45 0.97 -9.04 -13.87
N LEU A 46 2.20 -9.12 -13.36
CA LEU A 46 2.94 -10.38 -13.31
C LEU A 46 2.24 -11.42 -12.42
N LYS A 47 1.79 -11.02 -11.23
CA LYS A 47 1.02 -11.89 -10.33
C LYS A 47 -0.28 -12.39 -10.97
N HIS A 48 -0.97 -11.54 -11.76
CA HIS A 48 -2.19 -11.93 -12.47
C HIS A 48 -1.89 -13.02 -13.50
N TYR A 49 -0.96 -12.79 -14.42
CA TYR A 49 -0.65 -13.76 -15.48
C TYR A 49 0.08 -15.01 -15.00
N ALA A 50 0.69 -14.99 -13.81
CA ALA A 50 1.22 -16.18 -13.16
C ALA A 50 0.12 -17.11 -12.60
N ALA A 51 -1.05 -16.57 -12.27
CA ALA A 51 -2.12 -17.30 -11.59
C ALA A 51 -3.41 -17.44 -12.43
N SER A 52 -3.56 -16.67 -13.50
CA SER A 52 -4.74 -16.64 -14.36
C SER A 52 -4.33 -16.42 -15.82
N SER A 53 -5.06 -17.05 -16.73
CA SER A 53 -4.97 -16.81 -18.17
C SER A 53 -5.98 -15.77 -18.67
N GLU A 54 -6.78 -15.17 -17.79
CA GLU A 54 -7.81 -14.22 -18.17
C GLU A 54 -7.23 -12.88 -18.61
N TRP A 55 -7.96 -12.19 -19.48
CA TRP A 55 -7.56 -10.87 -19.96
C TRP A 55 -7.54 -9.86 -18.80
N ILE A 56 -6.40 -9.18 -18.62
CA ILE A 56 -6.26 -8.23 -17.50
C ILE A 56 -6.90 -6.86 -17.80
N MET A 57 -7.65 -6.33 -16.85
CA MET A 57 -8.28 -5.01 -16.90
C MET A 57 -7.76 -4.12 -15.78
N PRO A 58 -7.94 -2.79 -15.85
CA PRO A 58 -7.46 -1.88 -14.80
C PRO A 58 -7.96 -2.24 -13.40
N ALA A 59 -9.20 -2.75 -13.29
CA ALA A 59 -9.76 -3.22 -12.02
C ALA A 59 -8.96 -4.37 -11.40
N HIS A 60 -8.46 -5.31 -12.21
CA HIS A 60 -7.62 -6.42 -11.75
C HIS A 60 -6.28 -5.91 -11.20
N ILE A 61 -5.68 -4.92 -11.86
CA ILE A 61 -4.45 -4.28 -11.40
C ILE A 61 -4.68 -3.61 -10.06
N ARG A 62 -5.75 -2.80 -9.91
CA ARG A 62 -6.08 -2.16 -8.62
C ARG A 62 -6.25 -3.18 -7.49
N ALA A 63 -6.98 -4.27 -7.75
CA ALA A 63 -7.16 -5.34 -6.77
C ALA A 63 -5.82 -6.04 -6.44
N GLY A 64 -4.95 -6.23 -7.42
CA GLY A 64 -3.59 -6.77 -7.23
C GLY A 64 -2.72 -5.86 -6.38
N VAL A 65 -2.72 -4.56 -6.64
CA VAL A 65 -1.98 -3.56 -5.86
C VAL A 65 -2.50 -3.49 -4.43
N GLN A 66 -3.82 -3.49 -4.21
CA GLN A 66 -4.39 -3.55 -2.87
C GLN A 66 -3.91 -4.77 -2.08
N ARG A 67 -3.79 -5.94 -2.72
CA ARG A 67 -3.22 -7.14 -2.11
C ARG A 67 -1.74 -6.97 -1.77
N ILE A 68 -0.93 -6.42 -2.69
CA ILE A 68 0.49 -6.14 -2.45
C ILE A 68 0.68 -5.18 -1.26
N ARG A 69 -0.10 -4.09 -1.21
CA ARG A 69 -0.05 -3.13 -0.09
C ARG A 69 -0.43 -3.80 1.23
N ALA A 70 -1.47 -4.63 1.23
CA ALA A 70 -1.88 -5.38 2.42
C ALA A 70 -0.83 -6.41 2.88
N GLU A 71 -0.14 -7.08 1.94
CA GLU A 71 0.98 -7.99 2.22
C GLU A 71 2.13 -7.25 2.90
N ARG A 72 2.48 -6.02 2.44
CA ARG A 72 3.52 -5.19 3.08
C ARG A 72 3.16 -4.80 4.50
N VAL A 73 1.94 -4.32 4.72
CA VAL A 73 1.44 -3.99 6.06
C VAL A 73 1.51 -5.22 6.98
N ARG A 74 1.08 -6.38 6.49
CA ARG A 74 1.12 -7.64 7.24
C ARG A 74 2.55 -8.11 7.52
N ALA A 75 3.48 -7.92 6.59
CA ALA A 75 4.88 -8.30 6.79
C ALA A 75 5.52 -7.53 7.96
N VAL A 76 5.07 -6.30 8.21
CA VAL A 76 5.58 -5.44 9.29
C VAL A 76 4.81 -5.63 10.60
N LEU A 77 3.47 -5.65 10.55
CA LEU A 77 2.62 -5.67 11.76
C LEU A 77 2.10 -7.05 12.14
N GLY A 78 2.21 -8.04 11.26
CA GLY A 78 1.55 -9.34 11.44
C GLY A 78 0.03 -9.17 11.54
N THR A 79 -0.54 -9.61 12.66
CA THR A 79 -1.96 -9.44 13.00
C THR A 79 -2.21 -8.36 14.04
N ALA A 80 -1.17 -7.65 14.47
CA ALA A 80 -1.26 -6.65 15.53
C ALA A 80 -1.82 -5.32 15.01
N ALA A 81 -2.53 -4.60 15.88
CA ALA A 81 -2.86 -3.21 15.61
C ALA A 81 -1.60 -2.34 15.78
N PRO A 82 -1.40 -1.33 14.92
CA PRO A 82 -0.29 -0.40 15.10
C PRO A 82 -0.47 0.39 16.40
N VAL A 83 0.61 0.53 17.17
CA VAL A 83 0.62 1.25 18.45
C VAL A 83 1.10 2.69 18.20
N PRO A 84 0.26 3.70 18.47
CA PRO A 84 0.65 5.09 18.26
C PRO A 84 1.78 5.52 19.21
N PRO A 85 2.54 6.56 18.85
CA PRO A 85 3.43 7.23 19.79
C PRO A 85 2.65 7.82 20.98
N PRO A 86 3.24 7.89 22.18
CA PRO A 86 2.59 8.44 23.38
C PRO A 86 2.20 9.92 23.22
N GLU A 87 2.82 10.63 22.28
CA GLU A 87 2.52 12.01 21.92
C GLU A 87 1.19 12.15 21.18
N VAL A 88 0.63 11.06 20.64
CA VAL A 88 -0.75 11.04 20.12
C VAL A 88 -1.69 11.03 21.33
N PRO A 89 -2.48 12.10 21.56
CA PRO A 89 -3.36 12.16 22.72
C PRO A 89 -4.38 11.03 22.67
N ALA A 90 -4.45 10.21 23.73
CA ALA A 90 -5.34 9.05 23.78
C ALA A 90 -6.83 9.43 23.68
N ASP A 91 -7.18 10.64 24.15
CA ASP A 91 -8.54 11.16 24.14
C ASP A 91 -8.88 11.91 22.83
N ASP A 92 -7.91 12.10 21.92
CA ASP A 92 -8.14 12.70 20.61
C ASP A 92 -8.32 11.62 19.53
N VAL A 93 -9.58 11.27 19.32
CA VAL A 93 -9.98 10.29 18.30
C VAL A 93 -9.57 10.73 16.89
N GLN A 94 -9.58 12.04 16.59
CA GLN A 94 -9.25 12.52 15.24
C GLN A 94 -7.75 12.39 14.96
N ALA A 95 -6.91 12.79 15.92
CA ALA A 95 -5.46 12.63 15.84
C ALA A 95 -5.09 11.15 15.69
N TYR A 96 -5.68 10.26 16.50
CA TYR A 96 -5.44 8.82 16.41
C TYR A 96 -5.83 8.25 15.03
N GLN A 97 -6.99 8.62 14.50
CA GLN A 97 -7.45 8.13 13.19
C GLN A 97 -6.64 8.71 12.03
N ALA A 98 -6.17 9.95 12.13
CA ALA A 98 -5.27 10.56 11.16
C ALA A 98 -3.92 9.82 11.14
N TRP A 99 -3.31 9.64 12.32
CA TRP A 99 -2.08 8.88 12.48
C TRP A 99 -2.21 7.47 11.90
N ARG A 100 -3.23 6.72 12.34
CA ARG A 100 -3.41 5.31 11.94
C ARG A 100 -3.60 5.16 10.43
N ARG A 101 -4.38 6.03 9.79
CA ARG A 101 -4.59 5.98 8.33
C ARG A 101 -3.28 6.27 7.58
N ALA A 102 -2.56 7.31 7.98
CA ALA A 102 -1.30 7.70 7.35
C ALA A 102 -0.22 6.63 7.53
N PHE A 103 -0.10 6.05 8.73
CA PHE A 103 0.84 4.99 9.04
C PHE A 103 0.62 3.75 8.17
N LEU A 104 -0.61 3.24 8.12
CA LEU A 104 -0.95 2.06 7.31
C LEU A 104 -0.80 2.31 5.81
N ALA A 105 -1.13 3.53 5.34
CA ALA A 105 -0.92 3.91 3.95
C ALA A 105 0.57 3.91 3.59
N ALA A 106 1.41 4.54 4.42
CA ALA A 106 2.85 4.61 4.22
C ALA A 106 3.52 3.21 4.20
N LEU A 107 3.14 2.32 5.13
CA LEU A 107 3.60 0.94 5.11
C LEU A 107 3.12 0.18 3.85
N GLY A 108 1.86 0.40 3.45
CA GLY A 108 1.33 -0.16 2.20
C GLY A 108 2.13 0.29 0.98
N ASP A 109 2.58 1.53 0.97
CA ASP A 109 3.42 2.11 -0.09
C ASP A 109 4.89 1.66 0.00
N GLY A 110 5.22 0.77 0.94
CA GLY A 110 6.55 0.19 1.09
C GLY A 110 7.56 1.09 1.79
N ARG A 111 7.11 2.16 2.46
CA ARG A 111 8.01 3.00 3.27
C ARG A 111 8.57 2.20 4.45
N PRO A 112 9.84 2.42 4.82
CA PRO A 112 10.40 1.92 6.07
C PRO A 112 9.54 2.33 7.27
N LEU A 113 9.57 1.53 8.33
CA LEU A 113 8.76 1.72 9.54
C LEU A 113 8.94 3.12 10.16
N HIS A 114 10.17 3.61 10.18
CA HIS A 114 10.50 4.95 10.68
C HIS A 114 9.86 6.05 9.83
N ASP A 115 10.02 5.99 8.50
CA ASP A 115 9.43 6.96 7.59
C ASP A 115 7.90 6.94 7.63
N ALA A 116 7.30 5.75 7.84
CA ALA A 116 5.87 5.60 8.01
C ALA A 116 5.37 6.27 9.31
N GLU A 117 6.14 6.20 10.39
CA GLU A 117 5.82 6.92 11.63
C GLU A 117 5.93 8.43 11.46
N THR A 118 6.99 8.93 10.82
CA THR A 118 7.14 10.36 10.52
C THR A 118 5.93 10.91 9.76
N VAL A 119 5.54 10.25 8.66
CA VAL A 119 4.35 10.63 7.87
C VAL A 119 3.07 10.58 8.71
N ALA A 120 2.97 9.62 9.63
CA ALA A 120 1.80 9.47 10.48
C ALA A 120 1.70 10.56 11.58
N CYS A 121 2.82 10.94 12.19
CA CYS A 121 2.88 12.04 13.15
C CYS A 121 2.53 13.37 12.48
N GLU A 122 3.10 13.65 11.30
CA GLU A 122 2.78 14.84 10.51
C GLU A 122 1.27 14.91 10.19
N ALA A 123 0.67 13.79 9.77
CA ALA A 123 -0.76 13.72 9.48
C ALA A 123 -1.66 13.95 10.71
N ALA A 124 -1.16 13.67 11.91
CA ALA A 124 -1.84 13.92 13.17
C ALA A 124 -1.54 15.29 13.78
N GLY A 125 -0.70 16.12 13.12
CA GLY A 125 -0.30 17.43 13.64
C GLY A 125 0.65 17.35 14.83
N ILE A 126 1.41 16.27 14.93
CA ILE A 126 2.34 15.98 16.04
C ILE A 126 3.76 16.03 15.50
N GLU A 127 4.68 16.59 16.28
CA GLU A 127 6.10 16.60 15.92
C GLU A 127 6.62 15.15 15.77
N PRO A 128 7.31 14.81 14.67
CA PRO A 128 7.84 13.47 14.48
C PRO A 128 8.76 13.03 15.61
N VAL A 129 8.52 11.84 16.14
CA VAL A 129 9.32 11.28 17.23
C VAL A 129 10.27 10.24 16.66
N HIS A 130 11.57 10.49 16.75
CA HIS A 130 12.58 9.51 16.34
C HIS A 130 12.79 8.45 17.43
N ARG A 131 11.81 7.56 17.63
CA ARG A 131 11.94 6.41 18.54
C ARG A 131 12.49 5.18 17.80
N GLU A 132 13.17 4.30 18.54
CA GLU A 132 13.63 3.01 18.00
C GLU A 132 12.45 2.08 17.75
N LEU A 133 11.97 2.07 16.50
CA LEU A 133 10.94 1.17 16.02
C LEU A 133 11.60 -0.11 15.48
N THR A 134 11.50 -1.21 16.22
CA THR A 134 11.88 -2.53 15.69
C THR A 134 10.64 -3.23 15.14
N ALA A 135 10.79 -4.02 14.07
CA ALA A 135 9.71 -4.86 13.51
C ALA A 135 9.14 -5.89 14.52
N HIS A 136 9.75 -6.01 15.71
CA HIS A 136 9.32 -6.84 16.82
C HIS A 136 8.60 -6.07 17.94
N HIS A 137 8.29 -4.78 17.76
CA HIS A 137 7.44 -4.02 18.70
C HIS A 137 5.95 -4.33 18.53
N ILE A 138 5.63 -5.59 18.21
CA ILE A 138 4.30 -6.16 18.41
C ILE A 138 4.22 -6.48 19.90
N PRO A 139 3.33 -5.85 20.69
CA PRO A 139 3.11 -6.31 22.06
C PRO A 139 2.64 -7.76 21.98
N THR A 140 3.50 -8.69 22.40
CA THR A 140 3.13 -10.07 22.68
C THR A 140 2.19 -10.02 23.88
N PHE A 141 0.91 -9.75 23.67
CA PHE A 141 -0.08 -9.93 24.71
C PHE A 141 -0.06 -11.42 25.08
N PRO A 142 0.24 -11.78 26.34
CA PRO A 142 0.08 -13.15 26.78
C PRO A 142 -1.37 -13.55 26.50
N ARG A 143 -1.59 -14.63 25.76
CA ARG A 143 -2.94 -15.22 25.70
C ARG A 143 -3.33 -15.47 27.14
N LEU A 144 -4.38 -14.79 27.61
CA LEU A 144 -5.06 -15.17 28.83
C LEU A 144 -5.60 -16.58 28.57
N GLU A 145 -4.87 -17.58 29.07
CA GLU A 145 -5.36 -18.94 29.17
C GLU A 145 -6.59 -18.86 30.08
N ARG A 146 -7.76 -19.03 29.48
CA ARG A 146 -9.01 -19.15 30.24
C ARG A 146 -8.94 -20.47 30.99
N ALA A 147 -9.02 -20.39 32.31
CA ALA A 147 -9.23 -21.49 33.24
C ALA A 147 -10.56 -22.21 32.98
#